data_AF-A0AAW2JCV9-F1
#
_entry.id   AF-A0AAW2JCV9-F1
#
_cell.length_a   1.000
_cell.length_b   1.000
_cell.length_c   1.000
_cell.angle_alpha   90.00
_cell.angle_beta   90.00
_cell.angle_gamma   90.00
#
_symmetry.space_group_name_H-M   'P 1'
#
loop_
_entity.id
_entity.type
_entity.pdbx_description
1 polymer ?
#
loop_
_entity_poly.entity_id
_entity_poly.type
_entity_poly.pdbx_seq_one_letter_code
_entity_poly.pdbx_strand_id
1 'polypeptide(L)'
;MDGLRLVFPPAATAIVLMALWNLIKLLLPASYAPALTGGILLGYVMYDCTHYHLHHAKPNGGLHYQLKRFHMNHHFRNQDKGFGITTTFWDRLFGTLPLPTSAKKVTD
;
A
#
# COMPACT_ATOMS: atom_id res chain seq x y z
N MET A 1 -3.62 11.55 -13.64
CA MET A 1 -4.61 10.69 -12.98
C MET A 1 -5.53 11.59 -12.17
N ASP A 2 -6.79 11.19 -12.02
CA ASP A 2 -7.79 11.94 -11.25
C ASP A 2 -7.43 11.91 -9.75
N GLY A 3 -7.17 13.08 -9.16
CA GLY A 3 -6.78 13.20 -7.75
C GLY A 3 -7.94 12.97 -6.79
N LEU A 4 -9.20 13.06 -7.23
CA LEU A 4 -10.37 12.94 -6.36
C LEU A 4 -10.86 11.50 -6.17
N ARG A 5 -10.30 10.54 -6.93
CA ARG A 5 -10.76 9.15 -6.99
C ARG A 5 -9.62 8.16 -6.80
N LEU A 6 -8.84 8.37 -5.74
CA LEU A 6 -7.63 7.58 -5.49
C LEU A 6 -7.55 7.03 -4.06
N VAL A 7 -7.81 7.87 -3.06
CA VAL A 7 -7.86 7.45 -1.65
C VAL A 7 -9.22 6.83 -1.34
N PHE A 8 -9.26 5.94 -0.35
CA PHE A 8 -10.51 5.28 -0.01
C PHE A 8 -11.44 6.23 0.78
N PRO A 9 -12.75 6.29 0.46
CA PRO A 9 -13.66 7.26 1.09
C PRO A 9 -13.82 7.03 2.60
N PRO A 10 -13.78 8.09 3.44
CA PRO A 10 -13.88 7.94 4.90
C PRO A 10 -15.11 7.17 5.40
N ALA A 11 -16.26 7.34 4.74
CA ALA A 11 -17.48 6.62 5.09
C ALA A 11 -17.33 5.10 4.88
N ALA A 12 -16.69 4.69 3.79
CA ALA A 12 -16.43 3.28 3.51
C ALA A 12 -15.36 2.71 4.47
N THR A 13 -14.32 3.49 4.79
CA THR A 13 -13.31 3.15 5.81
C THR A 13 -13.96 2.90 7.17
N ALA A 14 -14.92 3.74 7.58
CA ALA A 14 -15.61 3.61 8.86
C ALA A 14 -16.40 2.29 8.96
N ILE A 15 -17.06 1.86 7.87
CA ILE A 15 -17.76 0.56 7.82
C ILE A 15 -16.79 -0.59 8.07
N VAL A 16 -15.64 -0.60 7.40
CA VAL A 16 -14.61 -1.64 7.57
C VAL A 16 -14.03 -1.60 8.98
N LEU A 17 -13.74 -0.41 9.53
CA LEU A 17 -13.23 -0.26 10.89
C LEU A 17 -14.21 -0.74 11.94
N MET A 18 -15.52 -0.54 11.77
CA MET A 18 -16.53 -1.07 12.70
C MET A 18 -16.53 -2.61 12.70
N ALA A 19 -16.39 -3.24 11.54
CA ALA A 19 -16.26 -4.68 11.45
C ALA A 19 -14.98 -5.18 12.14
N LEU A 20 -13.84 -4.52 11.90
CA LEU A 20 -12.56 -4.84 12.54
C LEU A 20 -12.60 -4.63 14.06
N TRP A 21 -13.21 -3.56 14.54
CA TRP A 21 -13.38 -3.28 15.97
C TRP A 21 -14.14 -4.41 16.68
N ASN A 22 -15.24 -4.87 16.10
CA ASN A 22 -16.02 -5.97 16.66
C ASN A 22 -15.28 -7.31 16.56
N LEU A 23 -14.55 -7.54 15.47
CA LEU A 23 -13.70 -8.73 15.32
C LEU A 23 -12.59 -8.78 16.36
N ILE A 24 -11.92 -7.65 16.62
CA ILE A 24 -10.86 -7.57 17.64
C ILE A 24 -11.42 -7.87 19.03
N LYS A 25 -12.56 -7.29 19.41
CA LYS A 25 -13.22 -7.59 20.70
C LYS A 25 -13.71 -9.03 20.81
N LEU A 26 -13.99 -9.69 19.69
CA LEU A 26 -14.41 -11.10 19.68
C LEU A 26 -13.21 -12.04 19.92
N LEU A 27 -12.05 -11.71 19.36
CA LEU A 27 -10.86 -12.57 19.40
C LEU A 27 -9.92 -12.27 20.57
N LEU A 28 -9.94 -11.04 21.11
CA LEU A 28 -9.01 -10.54 22.11
C LEU A 28 -9.75 -9.82 23.25
N PRO A 29 -9.13 -9.66 24.44
CA PRO A 29 -9.71 -8.85 25.50
C PRO A 29 -10.03 -7.44 25.00
N ALA A 30 -11.21 -6.93 25.36
CA ALA A 30 -11.72 -5.66 24.84
C ALA A 30 -10.78 -4.47 25.10
N SER A 31 -9.92 -4.56 26.11
CA SER A 31 -8.88 -3.56 26.43
C SER A 31 -7.87 -3.34 25.30
N TYR A 32 -7.65 -4.31 24.42
CA TYR A 32 -6.74 -4.17 23.27
C TYR A 32 -7.38 -3.46 22.08
N ALA A 33 -8.72 -3.41 22.01
CA ALA A 33 -9.44 -2.88 20.84
C ALA A 33 -9.07 -1.43 20.47
N PRO A 34 -8.92 -0.48 21.42
CA PRO A 34 -8.50 0.88 21.11
C PRO A 34 -7.11 0.94 20.46
N ALA A 35 -6.13 0.26 21.05
CA ALA A 35 -4.74 0.31 20.59
C ALA A 35 -4.59 -0.34 19.21
N LEU A 36 -5.17 -1.53 19.01
CA LEU A 36 -5.08 -2.24 17.73
C LEU A 36 -5.85 -1.52 16.63
N THR A 37 -7.08 -1.09 16.89
CA THR A 37 -7.89 -0.38 15.88
C THR A 37 -7.27 0.98 15.54
N GLY A 38 -6.77 1.72 16.54
CA GLY A 38 -6.06 2.97 16.33
C GLY A 38 -4.78 2.80 15.53
N GLY A 39 -3.98 1.76 15.83
CA GLY A 39 -2.78 1.44 15.07
C GLY A 39 -3.07 1.03 13.62
N ILE A 40 -4.09 0.21 13.39
CA ILE A 40 -4.56 -0.17 12.05
C ILE A 40 -5.01 1.07 11.27
N LEU A 41 -5.80 1.95 11.88
CA LEU A 41 -6.27 3.18 11.25
C LEU A 41 -5.11 4.11 10.90
N LEU A 42 -4.16 4.30 11.81
CA LEU A 42 -2.96 5.11 11.55
C LEU A 42 -2.16 4.53 10.38
N GLY A 43 -1.91 3.22 10.37
CA GLY A 43 -1.20 2.55 9.29
C GLY A 43 -1.92 2.70 7.94
N TYR A 44 -3.25 2.59 7.93
CA TYR A 44 -4.07 2.81 6.75
C TYR A 44 -3.99 4.26 6.24
N VAL A 45 -4.04 5.27 7.13
CA VAL A 45 -3.89 6.67 6.72
C VAL A 45 -2.49 6.92 6.12
N MET A 46 -1.44 6.37 6.73
CA MET A 46 -0.09 6.44 6.18
C MET A 46 -0.01 5.78 4.79
N TYR A 47 -0.71 4.65 4.61
CA TYR A 47 -0.82 3.97 3.32
C TYR A 47 -1.48 4.85 2.26
N ASP A 48 -2.66 5.42 2.52
CA ASP A 48 -3.39 6.23 1.55
C ASP A 48 -2.64 7.53 1.20
N CYS A 49 -2.02 8.19 2.19
CA CYS A 49 -1.18 9.36 1.94
C CYS A 49 0.06 9.00 1.10
N THR A 50 0.70 7.86 1.37
CA THR A 50 1.84 7.39 0.58
C THR A 50 1.38 7.11 -0.85
N HIS A 51 0.28 6.38 -1.03
CA HIS A 51 -0.29 6.07 -2.33
C HIS A 51 -0.55 7.34 -3.16
N TYR A 52 -1.21 8.33 -2.54
CA TYR A 52 -1.47 9.62 -3.17
C TYR A 52 -0.17 10.34 -3.56
N HIS A 53 0.82 10.34 -2.66
CA HIS A 53 2.14 10.93 -2.93
C HIS A 53 2.84 10.22 -4.11
N LEU A 54 2.81 8.90 -4.19
CA LEU A 54 3.44 8.15 -5.28
C LEU A 54 2.80 8.46 -6.64
N HIS A 55 1.50 8.75 -6.70
CA HIS A 55 0.85 9.16 -7.93
C HIS A 55 1.17 10.61 -8.33
N HIS A 56 1.17 11.55 -7.39
CA HIS A 56 1.16 12.98 -7.70
C HIS A 56 2.50 13.70 -7.52
N ALA A 57 3.39 13.20 -6.66
CA ALA A 57 4.68 13.84 -6.41
C ALA A 57 5.76 13.40 -7.42
N LYS A 58 6.85 14.17 -7.52
CA LYS A 58 8.04 13.83 -8.30
C LYS A 58 9.26 13.70 -7.36
N PRO A 59 9.36 12.62 -6.57
CA PRO A 59 10.49 12.42 -5.67
C PRO A 59 11.79 12.25 -6.47
N ASN A 60 12.85 12.94 -6.04
CA ASN A 60 14.17 12.87 -6.67
C ASN A 60 15.11 12.03 -5.80
N GLY A 61 15.04 10.70 -5.96
CA GLY A 61 15.89 9.74 -5.25
C GLY A 61 15.32 9.20 -3.92
N GLY A 62 16.09 8.33 -3.28
CA GLY A 62 15.75 7.69 -2.02
C GLY A 62 14.60 6.67 -2.10
N LEU A 63 14.02 6.35 -0.95
CA LEU A 63 12.98 5.33 -0.80
C LEU A 63 11.71 5.67 -1.60
N HIS A 64 11.22 6.90 -1.52
CA HIS A 64 9.98 7.31 -2.20
C HIS A 64 10.10 7.23 -3.73
N TYR A 65 11.29 7.51 -4.28
CA TYR A 65 11.56 7.31 -5.70
C TYR A 65 11.47 5.83 -6.10
N GLN A 66 12.05 4.93 -5.30
CA GLN A 66 11.98 3.49 -5.56
C GLN A 66 10.54 2.97 -5.46
N LEU A 67 9.81 3.35 -4.40
CA LEU A 67 8.40 2.99 -4.22
C LEU A 67 7.56 3.51 -5.39
N LYS A 68 7.75 4.76 -5.81
CA LYS A 68 7.06 5.30 -6.99
C LYS A 68 7.37 4.49 -8.23
N ARG A 69 8.64 4.15 -8.47
CA ARG A 69 9.04 3.33 -9.63
C ARG A 69 8.33 1.96 -9.62
N PHE A 70 8.28 1.28 -8.48
CA PHE A 70 7.59 -0.01 -8.38
C PHE A 70 6.08 0.13 -8.55
N HIS A 71 5.47 1.14 -7.94
CA HIS A 71 4.04 1.43 -8.06
C HIS A 71 3.63 1.77 -9.49
N MET A 72 4.44 2.57 -10.20
CA MET A 72 4.19 2.86 -11.62
C MET A 72 4.38 1.61 -12.48
N ASN A 73 5.31 0.71 -12.16
CA ASN A 73 5.43 -0.57 -12.84
C ASN A 73 4.19 -1.46 -12.64
N HIS A 74 3.60 -1.46 -11.43
CA HIS A 74 2.35 -2.15 -11.16
C HIS A 74 1.24 -1.64 -12.10
N HIS A 75 1.00 -0.33 -12.13
CA HIS A 75 -0.06 0.25 -12.96
C HIS A 75 0.15 0.10 -14.47
N PHE A 76 1.39 0.26 -14.96
CA PHE A 76 1.67 0.44 -16.39
C PHE A 76 2.43 -0.71 -17.05
N ARG A 77 2.88 -1.72 -16.30
CA ARG A 77 3.64 -2.84 -16.87
C ARG A 77 3.09 -4.21 -16.51
N ASN A 78 2.91 -4.47 -15.21
CA ASN A 78 2.41 -5.75 -14.74
C ASN A 78 1.67 -5.57 -13.42
N GLN A 79 0.34 -5.67 -13.46
CA GLN A 79 -0.54 -5.53 -12.30
C GLN A 79 -0.51 -6.76 -11.37
N ASP A 80 0.07 -7.88 -11.81
CA ASP A 80 0.24 -9.09 -10.98
C ASP A 80 1.50 -9.02 -10.09
N LYS A 81 2.19 -7.87 -10.05
CA LYS A 81 3.40 -7.62 -9.24
C LYS A 81 3.37 -6.23 -8.62
N GLY A 82 4.17 -6.01 -7.57
CA GLY A 82 4.35 -4.70 -6.92
C GLY A 82 3.14 -4.25 -6.13
N PHE A 83 2.64 -5.12 -5.24
CA PHE A 83 1.47 -4.83 -4.42
C PHE A 83 1.81 -3.89 -3.24
N GLY A 84 3.08 -3.82 -2.85
CA GLY A 84 3.54 -3.00 -1.74
C GLY A 84 3.62 -1.52 -2.08
N ILE A 85 2.81 -0.71 -1.39
CA ILE A 85 2.77 0.75 -1.56
C ILE A 85 3.71 1.48 -0.58
N THR A 86 3.65 1.11 0.70
CA THR A 86 4.44 1.76 1.76
C THR A 86 5.84 1.16 1.90
N THR A 87 5.99 -0.14 1.60
CA THR A 87 7.26 -0.86 1.62
C THR A 87 7.23 -1.98 0.58
N THR A 88 8.40 -2.48 0.19
CA THR A 88 8.53 -3.68 -0.66
C THR A 88 8.70 -4.98 0.13
N PHE A 89 8.51 -4.94 1.45
CA PHE A 89 8.79 -6.08 2.34
C PHE A 89 7.98 -7.32 1.94
N TRP A 90 6.66 -7.16 1.83
CA TRP A 90 5.77 -8.27 1.46
C TRP A 90 5.99 -8.73 0.02
N ASP A 91 6.32 -7.81 -0.90
CA ASP A 91 6.65 -8.19 -2.27
C ASP A 91 7.90 -9.08 -2.37
N ARG A 92 8.89 -8.84 -1.51
CA ARG A 92 10.08 -9.69 -1.44
C ARG A 92 9.75 -11.04 -0.81
N LEU A 93 8.97 -11.04 0.28
CA LEU A 93 8.60 -12.25 0.99
C LEU A 93 7.79 -13.21 0.11
N PHE A 94 6.87 -12.67 -0.69
CA PHE A 94 5.98 -13.46 -1.55
C PHE A 94 6.44 -13.54 -3.01
N GLY A 95 7.61 -13.02 -3.36
CA GLY A 95 8.16 -13.13 -4.72
C GLY A 95 7.44 -12.27 -5.78
N THR A 96 6.71 -11.25 -5.36
CA THR A 96 5.92 -10.34 -6.23
C THR A 96 6.63 -9.02 -6.53
N LEU A 97 7.91 -8.88 -6.16
CA LEU A 97 8.70 -7.68 -6.48
C LEU A 97 8.82 -7.48 -8.01
N PRO A 98 8.49 -6.28 -8.55
CA PRO A 98 8.66 -6.01 -9.97
C PRO A 98 10.14 -6.07 -10.38
N LEU A 99 10.45 -6.77 -11.47
CA LEU A 99 11.80 -6.84 -11.99
C LEU A 99 12.28 -5.45 -12.45
N PRO A 100 13.56 -5.10 -12.24
CA PRO A 100 14.14 -3.94 -12.88
C PRO A 100 13.98 -4.05 -14.40
N THR A 101 13.72 -2.92 -15.05
CA THR A 101 13.48 -2.80 -16.50
C THR A 101 14.62 -3.31 -17.40
N SER A 102 15.75 -3.78 -16.86
CA SER A 102 16.84 -4.39 -17.61
C SER A 102 17.11 -5.81 -17.11
N ALA A 103 16.38 -6.76 -17.67
CA ALA A 103 16.78 -8.18 -17.71
C ALA A 103 16.02 -8.92 -18.84
N LYS A 104 15.85 -8.28 -20.01
CA LYS A 104 15.89 -9.04 -21.25
C LYS A 104 17.37 -9.13 -21.61
N LYS A 105 18.03 -10.19 -21.15
CA LYS A 105 19.24 -10.64 -21.85
C LYS A 105 18.74 -11.05 -23.24
N VAL A 106 19.22 -10.36 -24.26
CA VAL A 106 19.22 -10.84 -25.63
C VAL A 106 19.88 -12.22 -25.58
N THR A 107 19.16 -13.25 -25.98
CA THR A 107 19.74 -14.52 -26.37
C THR A 107 19.31 -14.74 -27.79
N ASP A 108 20.31 -14.79 -28.66
CA ASP A 108 20.24 -15.06 -30.09
C ASP A 108 19.51 -16.37 -30.42
#